data_AF-A0AAV2IB49-F1
#
_entry.id   AF-A0AAV2IB49-F1
#
_cell.length_a   1.000
_cell.length_b   1.000
_cell.length_c   1.000
_cell.angle_alpha   90.00
_cell.angle_beta   90.00
_cell.angle_gamma   90.00
#
_symmetry.space_group_name_H-M   'P 1'
#
loop_
_entity.id
_entity.type
_entity.pdbx_description
1 polymer ?
#
loop_
_entity_poly.entity_id
_entity_poly.type
_entity_poly.pdbx_seq_one_letter_code
_entity_poly.pdbx_strand_id
1 'polypeptide(L)'
;MDVYLNDIARFFDEHAAGGKDWALLLGNVCAAKGDAGLGDLTDDVSKRLENYSANALDDAIKVKHDTRVNRERANDLGSNSRSTKNATGKVPDDEGDFCVRSSPTEGHGQKKRHTRQLRLFLHVIWGFLVAGCVIYCLEKVDQIWPAGTYRLCSEADYQAMRFSRKLLHRLNILTNYSLIAGECIISNPFFRNYSQCARCLAIEELRNQTRRKKFTRLDFDRDTLSAPIILKNSSSGVTLDMLRSSFFDHLDDLEPQYGKGFLSSILEIQHVQDLADRHNIDRMVADGEAIITWVTQHQPSLKVLRALFPKQRDIPGDLYQSRKMVFIMFGRAKNYKFDSFVPTKFMYTQGLGSTTLLLNPERICLNGCKPFMIQLDPGDVVVFDSMVWQWELALLTDSTSAMSVGLLERVVSSQGAQKTVQ
;
A
#
# COMPACT_ATOMS: atom_id res chain seq x y z
N MET A 1 33.24 -4.45 14.89
CA MET A 1 31.88 -4.16 14.35
C MET A 1 31.29 -2.88 14.94
N ASP A 2 31.89 -2.41 16.03
CA ASP A 2 31.26 -1.73 17.16
C ASP A 2 31.11 -0.22 16.91
N VAL A 3 32.00 0.34 16.08
CA VAL A 3 31.89 1.69 15.53
C VAL A 3 30.55 1.89 14.81
N TYR A 4 30.18 0.94 13.93
CA TYR A 4 28.89 1.00 13.21
C TYR A 4 27.69 0.80 14.13
N LEU A 5 27.83 0.02 15.21
CA LEU A 5 26.76 -0.15 16.20
C LEU A 5 26.53 1.14 17.01
N ASN A 6 27.60 1.85 17.37
CA ASN A 6 27.50 3.17 18.02
C ASN A 6 26.88 4.22 17.09
N ASP A 7 27.26 4.25 15.81
CA ASP A 7 26.66 5.16 14.82
C ASP A 7 25.16 4.89 14.62
N ILE A 8 24.74 3.61 14.62
CA ILE A 8 23.32 3.22 14.52
C ILE A 8 22.55 3.59 15.80
N ALA A 9 23.10 3.32 16.99
CA ALA A 9 22.46 3.68 18.26
C ALA A 9 22.25 5.20 18.36
N ARG A 10 23.31 5.97 18.07
CA ARG A 10 23.28 7.43 18.03
C ARG A 10 22.24 7.98 17.05
N PHE A 11 22.11 7.37 15.86
CA PHE A 11 21.09 7.77 14.88
C PHE A 11 19.67 7.59 15.43
N PHE A 12 19.40 6.54 16.20
CA PHE A 12 18.09 6.35 16.84
C PHE A 12 17.86 7.32 18.02
N ASP A 13 18.87 7.61 18.83
CA ASP A 13 18.80 8.60 19.91
C ASP A 13 18.48 10.01 19.35
N GLU A 14 19.13 10.41 18.26
CA GLU A 14 18.91 11.70 17.59
C GLU A 14 17.50 11.83 16.93
N HIS A 15 16.76 10.72 16.77
CA HIS A 15 15.44 10.68 16.11
C HIS A 15 14.32 10.01 16.95
N ALA A 16 14.44 10.09 18.28
CA ALA A 16 13.64 9.33 19.25
C ALA A 16 12.09 9.42 19.11
N ALA A 17 11.55 10.46 18.46
CA ALA A 17 10.10 10.65 18.28
C ALA A 17 9.40 9.54 17.45
N GLY A 18 10.14 8.75 16.68
CA GLY A 18 9.61 7.58 15.94
C GLY A 18 10.40 6.28 16.11
N GLY A 19 11.49 6.28 16.90
CA GLY A 19 12.46 5.17 16.93
C GLY A 19 11.93 3.85 17.50
N LYS A 20 10.97 3.90 18.45
CA LYS A 20 10.49 2.71 19.17
C LYS A 20 9.86 1.66 18.25
N ASP A 21 9.00 2.09 17.32
CA ASP A 21 8.30 1.17 16.42
C ASP A 21 9.26 0.51 15.42
N TRP A 22 10.28 1.24 14.95
CA TRP A 22 11.30 0.70 14.04
C TRP A 22 12.23 -0.30 14.71
N ALA A 23 12.65 -0.07 15.95
CA ALA A 23 13.45 -1.03 16.71
C ALA A 23 12.68 -2.35 16.93
N LEU A 24 11.38 -2.25 17.26
CA LEU A 24 10.51 -3.40 17.48
C LEU A 24 10.19 -4.16 16.18
N LEU A 25 10.03 -3.45 15.05
CA LEU A 25 9.87 -4.04 13.72
C LEU A 25 11.14 -4.81 13.30
N LEU A 26 12.33 -4.23 13.50
CA LEU A 26 13.60 -4.87 13.17
C LEU A 26 13.88 -6.10 14.05
N GLY A 27 13.58 -6.04 15.34
CA GLY A 27 13.69 -7.19 16.25
C GLY A 27 12.84 -8.38 15.77
N ASN A 28 11.58 -8.13 15.40
CA ASN A 28 10.68 -9.15 14.89
C ASN A 28 11.13 -9.75 13.54
N VAL A 29 11.69 -8.93 12.64
CA VAL A 29 12.25 -9.40 11.35
C VAL A 29 13.50 -10.27 11.55
N CYS A 30 14.36 -9.94 12.51
CA CYS A 30 15.51 -10.77 12.86
C CYS A 30 15.07 -12.09 13.54
N ALA A 31 14.14 -12.04 14.50
CA ALA A 31 13.64 -13.23 15.20
C ALA A 31 12.92 -14.24 14.29
N ALA A 32 12.33 -13.78 13.17
CA ALA A 32 11.74 -14.65 12.16
C ALA A 32 12.78 -15.46 11.35
N LYS A 33 14.08 -15.15 11.47
CA LYS A 33 15.16 -15.81 10.75
C LYS A 33 15.97 -16.68 11.73
N GLY A 34 15.64 -17.97 11.77
CA GLY A 34 16.23 -18.97 12.68
C GLY A 34 17.69 -19.34 12.41
N ASP A 35 18.57 -18.37 12.17
CA ASP A 35 20.01 -18.57 12.05
C ASP A 35 20.63 -18.79 13.44
N ALA A 36 21.04 -20.03 13.73
CA ALA A 36 21.47 -20.51 15.06
C ALA A 36 22.78 -19.92 15.62
N GLY A 37 23.25 -18.77 15.11
CA GLY A 37 24.45 -18.06 15.54
C GLY A 37 24.20 -16.69 16.17
N LEU A 38 22.94 -16.28 16.38
CA LEU A 38 22.58 -14.91 16.83
C LEU A 38 22.10 -14.81 18.29
N GLY A 39 21.98 -15.93 19.02
CA GLY A 39 21.34 -16.01 20.34
C GLY A 39 21.88 -15.00 21.37
N ASP A 40 23.19 -14.97 21.59
CA ASP A 40 23.83 -14.05 22.55
C ASP A 40 23.62 -12.57 22.19
N LEU A 41 23.51 -12.26 20.89
CA LEU A 41 23.28 -10.90 20.41
C LEU A 41 21.82 -10.45 20.62
N THR A 42 20.86 -11.35 20.40
CA THR A 42 19.45 -11.08 20.78
C THR A 42 19.29 -10.90 22.30
N ASP A 43 20.06 -11.62 23.10
CA ASP A 43 19.98 -11.58 24.56
C ASP A 43 20.52 -10.26 25.15
N ASP A 44 21.67 -9.77 24.68
CA ASP A 44 22.22 -8.45 25.08
C ASP A 44 21.34 -7.29 24.58
N VAL A 45 20.84 -7.36 23.34
CA VAL A 45 19.92 -6.34 22.81
C VAL A 45 18.58 -6.33 23.59
N SER A 46 18.03 -7.49 23.95
CA SER A 46 16.81 -7.57 24.77
C SER A 46 17.03 -6.99 26.17
N LYS A 47 18.12 -7.37 26.86
CA LYS A 47 18.45 -6.84 28.20
C LYS A 47 18.70 -5.33 28.20
N ARG A 48 19.28 -4.79 27.13
CA ARG A 48 19.41 -3.33 26.95
C ARG A 48 18.04 -2.67 26.74
N LEU A 49 17.19 -3.21 25.86
CA LEU A 49 15.84 -2.69 25.64
C LEU A 49 14.96 -2.74 26.89
N GLU A 50 15.07 -3.80 27.70
CA GLU A 50 14.41 -3.91 29.01
C GLU A 50 14.88 -2.80 29.96
N ASN A 51 16.19 -2.58 30.11
CA ASN A 51 16.74 -1.49 30.92
C ASN A 51 16.30 -0.10 30.43
N TYR A 52 16.28 0.16 29.11
CA TYR A 52 15.75 1.40 28.55
C TYR A 52 14.24 1.55 28.82
N SER A 53 13.47 0.45 28.82
CA SER A 53 12.04 0.49 29.15
C SER A 53 11.78 0.80 30.63
N ALA A 54 12.60 0.25 31.53
CA ALA A 54 12.51 0.48 32.97
C ALA A 54 12.87 1.94 33.33
N ASN A 55 13.99 2.44 32.81
CA ASN A 55 14.41 3.83 33.05
C ASN A 55 13.40 4.83 32.49
N ALA A 56 12.88 4.61 31.28
CA ALA A 56 11.85 5.47 30.69
C ALA A 56 10.50 5.42 31.43
N LEU A 57 10.20 4.31 32.12
CA LEU A 57 9.02 4.21 32.98
C LEU A 57 9.22 4.99 34.28
N ASP A 58 10.41 4.92 34.89
CA ASP A 58 10.71 5.64 36.13
C ASP A 58 10.73 7.18 35.90
N ASP A 59 11.34 7.64 34.80
CA ASP A 59 11.25 9.06 34.39
C ASP A 59 9.81 9.50 34.11
N ALA A 60 8.97 8.65 33.49
CA ALA A 60 7.56 8.96 33.27
C ALA A 60 6.75 9.01 34.58
N ILE A 61 7.07 8.15 35.55
CA ILE A 61 6.50 8.20 36.91
C ILE A 61 6.91 9.49 37.62
N LYS A 62 8.18 9.88 37.52
CA LYS A 62 8.76 11.09 38.11
C LYS A 62 8.14 12.37 37.55
N VAL A 63 8.04 12.51 36.22
CA VAL A 63 7.34 13.64 35.57
C VAL A 63 5.87 13.71 35.99
N LYS A 64 5.19 12.56 36.12
CA LYS A 64 3.80 12.48 36.57
C LYS A 64 3.64 12.86 38.06
N HIS A 65 4.63 12.52 38.89
CA HIS A 65 4.69 12.91 40.30
C HIS A 65 4.89 14.42 40.45
N ASP A 66 5.88 15.00 39.77
CA ASP A 66 6.17 16.44 39.84
C ASP A 66 5.03 17.29 39.27
N THR A 67 4.36 16.81 38.22
CA THR A 67 3.15 17.45 37.68
C THR A 67 2.00 17.43 38.70
N ARG A 68 1.88 16.37 39.51
CA ARG A 68 0.90 16.28 40.59
C ARG A 68 1.24 17.24 41.75
N VAL A 69 2.47 17.21 42.24
CA VAL A 69 2.93 18.09 43.34
C VAL A 69 2.73 19.56 42.98
N ASN A 70 3.09 19.98 41.76
CA ASN A 70 2.86 21.35 41.31
C ASN A 70 1.37 21.72 41.18
N ARG A 71 0.50 20.77 40.84
CA ARG A 71 -0.95 20.98 40.77
C ARG A 71 -1.61 21.09 42.15
N GLU A 72 -1.13 20.33 43.13
CA GLU A 72 -1.59 20.44 44.53
C GLU A 72 -1.13 21.79 45.12
N ARG A 73 0.14 22.19 44.90
CA ARG A 73 0.70 23.50 45.29
C ARG A 73 -0.03 24.71 44.68
N ALA A 74 -0.57 24.55 43.47
CA ALA A 74 -1.36 25.59 42.81
C ALA A 74 -2.76 25.78 43.41
N ASN A 75 -3.33 24.74 44.03
CA ASN A 75 -4.64 24.81 44.68
C ASN A 75 -4.56 25.48 46.06
N ASP A 76 -3.51 25.20 46.85
CA ASP A 76 -3.32 25.75 48.20
C ASP A 76 -3.18 27.29 48.21
N LEU A 77 -2.69 27.87 47.10
CA LEU A 77 -2.61 29.33 46.92
C LEU A 77 -3.96 29.97 46.54
N GLY A 78 -4.99 29.19 46.22
CA GLY A 78 -6.30 29.68 45.78
C GLY A 78 -7.28 30.04 46.90
N SER A 79 -7.05 29.60 48.14
CA SER A 79 -8.06 29.58 49.20
C SER A 79 -7.80 30.53 50.38
N ASN A 80 -7.41 31.79 50.12
CA ASN A 80 -7.33 32.79 51.20
C ASN A 80 -7.60 34.25 50.76
N SER A 81 -8.88 34.59 50.57
CA SER A 81 -9.38 35.97 50.82
C SER A 81 -10.89 35.98 51.04
N ARG A 82 -11.35 36.45 52.22
CA ARG A 82 -12.79 36.65 52.48
C ARG A 82 -13.03 37.72 53.56
N SER A 83 -13.80 38.74 53.19
CA SER A 83 -14.71 39.52 54.06
C SER A 83 -14.17 40.15 55.36
N THR A 84 -14.10 41.49 55.37
CA THR A 84 -14.53 42.31 56.52
C THR A 84 -15.57 43.36 56.07
N LYS A 85 -16.34 43.88 57.02
CA LYS A 85 -17.45 44.87 56.83
C LYS A 85 -17.35 45.97 57.91
N ASN A 86 -18.23 46.98 57.81
CA ASN A 86 -18.62 47.96 58.84
C ASN A 86 -17.64 49.16 59.04
N ALA A 87 -18.06 50.38 59.41
CA ALA A 87 -19.41 50.99 59.42
C ALA A 87 -19.38 52.55 59.62
N THR A 88 -20.48 53.22 59.23
CA THR A 88 -21.12 54.45 59.80
C THR A 88 -20.34 55.73 60.19
N GLY A 89 -20.84 56.90 59.74
CA GLY A 89 -20.75 58.16 60.51
C GLY A 89 -21.03 59.50 59.76
N LYS A 90 -22.09 60.24 60.19
CA LYS A 90 -22.30 61.73 60.27
C LYS A 90 -21.75 62.66 59.14
N VAL A 91 -22.46 63.61 58.47
CA VAL A 91 -23.59 64.56 58.78
C VAL A 91 -23.23 65.63 59.84
N PRO A 92 -23.53 66.94 59.69
CA PRO A 92 -24.16 67.74 58.59
C PRO A 92 -23.10 68.56 57.77
N ASP A 93 -23.14 69.83 57.29
CA ASP A 93 -23.98 71.08 57.37
C ASP A 93 -23.85 71.97 56.08
N ASP A 94 -24.70 73.02 55.95
CA ASP A 94 -24.72 74.35 55.24
C ASP A 94 -23.61 74.84 54.24
N GLU A 95 -23.76 75.90 53.40
CA GLU A 95 -24.75 77.00 53.27
C GLU A 95 -24.84 77.57 51.80
N GLY A 96 -26.04 77.97 51.33
CA GLY A 96 -26.30 78.93 50.22
C GLY A 96 -25.93 78.58 48.74
N ASP A 97 -26.51 79.19 47.70
CA ASP A 97 -27.80 79.92 47.59
C ASP A 97 -28.25 80.05 46.09
N PHE A 98 -29.46 80.58 45.88
CA PHE A 98 -30.08 81.13 44.65
C PHE A 98 -30.78 80.22 43.62
N CYS A 99 -31.89 80.77 43.09
CA CYS A 99 -32.94 80.06 42.34
C CYS A 99 -33.01 80.41 40.85
N VAL A 100 -33.32 79.42 40.01
CA VAL A 100 -34.11 79.63 38.78
C VAL A 100 -35.15 78.50 38.62
N ARG A 101 -36.44 78.86 38.52
CA ARG A 101 -37.52 77.94 38.14
C ARG A 101 -37.45 77.63 36.64
N SER A 102 -37.53 76.35 36.27
CA SER A 102 -38.00 75.93 34.94
C SER A 102 -38.81 74.63 35.06
N SER A 103 -39.79 74.46 34.16
CA SER A 103 -40.86 73.47 34.30
C SER A 103 -40.45 72.04 33.89
N PRO A 104 -41.10 70.99 34.40
CA PRO A 104 -40.79 69.61 34.05
C PRO A 104 -41.18 69.30 32.60
N THR A 105 -40.20 69.04 31.74
CA THR A 105 -40.44 68.41 30.43
C THR A 105 -40.44 66.89 30.58
N GLU A 106 -41.62 66.28 30.57
CA GLU A 106 -41.75 64.83 30.55
C GLU A 106 -41.19 64.20 29.24
N GLY A 107 -40.87 62.90 29.31
CA GLY A 107 -40.90 62.05 28.11
C GLY A 107 -39.64 61.98 27.24
N HIS A 108 -38.46 61.62 27.80
CA HIS A 108 -37.33 61.09 26.99
C HIS A 108 -36.64 59.82 27.53
N GLY A 109 -37.28 59.09 28.46
CA GLY A 109 -36.68 57.92 29.12
C GLY A 109 -36.57 56.64 28.26
N GLN A 110 -37.50 56.38 27.34
CA GLN A 110 -37.61 55.06 26.66
C GLN A 110 -36.53 54.79 25.60
N LYS A 111 -36.05 55.81 24.86
CA LYS A 111 -35.08 55.62 23.74
C LYS A 111 -33.75 54.97 24.17
N LYS A 112 -33.35 55.09 25.44
CA LYS A 112 -32.11 54.49 25.98
C LYS A 112 -32.21 52.99 26.29
N ARG A 113 -33.41 52.38 26.36
CA ARG A 113 -33.56 50.92 26.55
C ARG A 113 -33.43 50.15 25.23
N HIS A 114 -34.14 50.57 24.17
CA HIS A 114 -34.06 49.92 22.84
C HIS A 114 -32.64 49.87 22.27
N THR A 115 -31.87 50.96 22.39
CA THR A 115 -30.48 51.05 21.90
C THR A 115 -29.47 50.19 22.69
N ARG A 116 -29.87 49.62 23.83
CA ARG A 116 -29.09 48.62 24.59
C ARG A 116 -29.46 47.19 24.20
N GLN A 117 -30.76 46.91 24.01
CA GLN A 117 -31.23 45.61 23.50
C GLN A 117 -30.76 45.34 22.07
N LEU A 118 -30.84 46.34 21.18
CA LEU A 118 -30.38 46.21 19.78
C LEU A 118 -28.89 45.88 19.69
N ARG A 119 -28.05 46.50 20.53
CA ARG A 119 -26.61 46.17 20.59
C ARG A 119 -26.37 44.73 21.08
N LEU A 120 -27.12 44.28 22.08
CA LEU A 120 -26.99 42.91 22.59
C LEU A 120 -27.38 41.87 21.53
N PHE A 121 -28.47 42.13 20.79
CA PHE A 121 -28.93 41.30 19.67
C PHE A 121 -27.91 41.24 18.51
N LEU A 122 -27.33 42.39 18.14
CA LEU A 122 -26.27 42.46 17.12
C LEU A 122 -25.01 41.69 17.55
N HIS A 123 -24.60 41.77 18.82
CA HIS A 123 -23.46 40.97 19.31
C HIS A 123 -23.75 39.47 19.31
N VAL A 124 -24.98 39.03 19.59
CA VAL A 124 -25.38 37.61 19.49
C VAL A 124 -25.30 37.13 18.03
N ILE A 125 -25.85 37.89 17.08
CA ILE A 125 -25.77 37.56 15.64
C ILE A 125 -24.30 37.49 15.18
N TRP A 126 -23.47 38.46 15.58
CA TRP A 126 -22.05 38.49 15.21
C TRP A 126 -21.29 37.30 15.82
N GLY A 127 -21.61 36.90 17.05
CA GLY A 127 -21.09 35.68 17.67
C GLY A 127 -21.44 34.41 16.90
N PHE A 128 -22.69 34.26 16.44
CA PHE A 128 -23.10 33.14 15.59
C PHE A 128 -22.38 33.14 14.22
N LEU A 129 -22.17 34.30 13.59
CA LEU A 129 -21.43 34.41 12.34
C LEU A 129 -19.95 34.02 12.51
N VAL A 130 -19.30 34.47 13.59
CA VAL A 130 -17.91 34.08 13.90
C VAL A 130 -17.82 32.59 14.20
N ALA A 131 -18.74 32.03 15.01
CA ALA A 131 -18.77 30.59 15.29
C ALA A 131 -18.99 29.76 14.01
N GLY A 132 -19.91 30.19 13.13
CA GLY A 132 -20.14 29.55 11.83
C GLY A 132 -18.91 29.58 10.92
N CYS A 133 -18.20 30.72 10.84
CA CYS A 133 -16.92 30.81 10.12
C CYS A 133 -15.85 29.90 10.73
N VAL A 134 -15.73 29.80 12.06
CA VAL A 134 -14.76 28.90 12.71
C VAL A 134 -15.09 27.44 12.41
N ILE A 135 -16.35 27.02 12.51
CA ILE A 135 -16.78 25.64 12.18
C ILE A 135 -16.50 25.32 10.71
N TYR A 136 -16.89 26.21 9.79
CA TYR A 136 -16.62 26.05 8.35
C TYR A 136 -15.12 25.99 8.03
N CYS A 137 -14.30 26.82 8.69
CA CYS A 137 -12.85 26.76 8.55
C CYS A 137 -12.25 25.45 9.09
N LEU A 138 -12.74 24.91 10.21
CA LEU A 138 -12.29 23.62 10.74
C LEU A 138 -12.68 22.46 9.78
N GLU A 139 -13.94 22.43 9.33
CA GLU A 139 -14.43 21.44 8.36
C GLU A 139 -13.66 21.51 7.02
N LYS A 140 -13.18 22.69 6.62
CA LYS A 140 -12.30 22.86 5.45
C LYS A 140 -10.83 22.59 5.72
N VAL A 141 -10.32 22.79 6.94
CA VAL A 141 -8.96 22.40 7.32
C VAL A 141 -8.82 20.87 7.24
N ASP A 142 -9.79 20.10 7.75
CA ASP A 142 -9.78 18.64 7.63
C ASP A 142 -9.82 18.14 6.17
N GLN A 143 -10.32 18.95 5.22
CA GLN A 143 -10.28 18.65 3.78
C GLN A 143 -8.97 19.06 3.10
N ILE A 144 -8.17 19.96 3.68
CA ILE A 144 -6.99 20.57 3.05
C ILE A 144 -5.68 20.05 3.66
N TRP A 145 -5.61 19.91 4.99
CA TRP A 145 -4.43 19.38 5.68
C TRP A 145 -3.96 18.00 5.19
N PRO A 146 -4.82 16.99 4.97
CA PRO A 146 -4.35 15.65 4.56
C PRO A 146 -3.68 15.61 3.17
N ALA A 147 -3.80 16.65 2.35
CA ALA A 147 -3.08 16.74 1.07
C ALA A 147 -1.66 17.35 1.21
N GLY A 148 -1.43 18.16 2.24
CA GLY A 148 -0.19 18.93 2.42
C GLY A 148 0.84 18.23 3.31
N THR A 149 0.46 17.91 4.56
CA THR A 149 1.37 17.34 5.55
C THR A 149 1.85 15.94 5.17
N TYR A 150 0.93 15.10 4.67
CA TYR A 150 1.25 13.76 4.17
C TYR A 150 2.29 13.77 3.03
N ARG A 151 2.34 14.85 2.22
CA ARG A 151 3.32 14.98 1.15
C ARG A 151 4.73 15.25 1.68
N LEU A 152 4.85 16.08 2.72
CA LEU A 152 6.12 16.37 3.39
C LEU A 152 6.63 15.16 4.20
N CYS A 153 5.74 14.49 4.95
CA CYS A 153 6.07 13.23 5.63
C CYS A 153 6.49 12.15 4.61
N SER A 154 5.74 12.01 3.50
CA SER A 154 6.08 11.06 2.44
C SER A 154 7.45 11.34 1.78
N GLU A 155 7.89 12.58 1.67
CA GLU A 155 9.24 12.88 1.17
C GLU A 155 10.32 12.54 2.21
N ALA A 156 10.09 12.84 3.50
CA ALA A 156 11.00 12.44 4.58
C ALA A 156 11.15 10.90 4.68
N ASP A 157 10.03 10.18 4.75
CA ASP A 157 9.99 8.72 4.78
C ASP A 157 10.67 8.10 3.56
N TYR A 158 10.40 8.63 2.37
CA TYR A 158 11.02 8.14 1.13
C TYR A 158 12.53 8.36 1.11
N GLN A 159 13.04 9.51 1.56
CA GLN A 159 14.49 9.74 1.64
C GLN A 159 15.14 8.88 2.73
N ALA A 160 14.45 8.64 3.86
CA ALA A 160 14.93 7.73 4.91
C ALA A 160 15.03 6.28 4.40
N MET A 161 13.98 5.75 3.75
CA MET A 161 14.01 4.43 3.08
C MET A 161 15.06 4.36 1.97
N ARG A 162 15.27 5.45 1.22
CA ARG A 162 16.31 5.52 0.18
C ARG A 162 17.72 5.55 0.76
N PHE A 163 17.91 6.14 1.94
CA PHE A 163 19.18 6.13 2.68
C PHE A 163 19.46 4.74 3.26
N SER A 164 18.51 4.14 3.99
CA SER A 164 18.68 2.80 4.56
C SER A 164 18.92 1.74 3.49
N ARG A 165 18.20 1.81 2.35
CA ARG A 165 18.42 0.91 1.20
C ARG A 165 19.80 1.08 0.54
N LYS A 166 20.37 2.29 0.53
CA LYS A 166 21.77 2.53 0.11
C LYS A 166 22.77 1.99 1.12
N LEU A 167 22.51 2.16 2.42
CA LEU A 167 23.37 1.67 3.50
C LEU A 167 23.43 0.13 3.50
N LEU A 168 22.27 -0.53 3.48
CA LEU A 168 22.16 -2.00 3.45
C LEU A 168 22.75 -2.62 2.18
N HIS A 169 22.74 -1.91 1.03
CA HIS A 169 23.49 -2.30 -0.16
C HIS A 169 25.00 -2.13 0.02
N ARG A 170 25.48 -1.03 0.64
CA ARG A 170 26.92 -0.83 0.92
C ARG A 170 27.48 -1.85 1.92
N LEU A 171 26.66 -2.28 2.89
CA LEU A 171 26.99 -3.33 3.85
C LEU A 171 26.89 -4.75 3.24
N ASN A 172 26.51 -4.87 1.96
CA ASN A 172 26.35 -6.13 1.22
C ASN A 172 25.33 -7.11 1.86
N ILE A 173 24.39 -6.60 2.67
CA ILE A 173 23.35 -7.39 3.35
C ILE A 173 22.23 -7.78 2.37
N LEU A 174 21.99 -6.95 1.34
CA LEU A 174 20.93 -7.14 0.35
C LEU A 174 21.47 -7.57 -1.03
N THR A 175 22.36 -8.56 -1.09
CA THR A 175 22.90 -9.10 -2.36
C THR A 175 21.81 -9.60 -3.30
N ASN A 176 20.76 -10.24 -2.77
CA ASN A 176 19.62 -10.77 -3.55
C ASN A 176 18.51 -9.72 -3.76
N TYR A 177 18.85 -8.64 -4.46
CA TYR A 177 17.91 -7.57 -4.83
C TYR A 177 16.66 -8.05 -5.60
N SER A 178 16.73 -9.21 -6.26
CA SER A 178 15.63 -9.81 -7.03
C SER A 178 14.45 -10.27 -6.17
N LEU A 179 14.71 -10.94 -5.05
CA LEU A 179 13.67 -11.38 -4.10
C LEU A 179 13.04 -10.18 -3.38
N ILE A 180 13.90 -9.32 -2.80
CA ILE A 180 13.51 -8.15 -2.02
C ILE A 180 12.70 -7.13 -2.85
N ALA A 181 12.90 -7.08 -4.17
CA ALA A 181 12.16 -6.17 -5.06
C ALA A 181 10.69 -6.58 -5.30
N GLY A 182 10.29 -7.79 -4.92
CA GLY A 182 8.89 -8.19 -4.82
C GLY A 182 8.44 -8.27 -3.36
N GLU A 183 9.05 -9.16 -2.59
CA GLU A 183 8.45 -9.71 -1.37
C GLU A 183 8.50 -8.77 -0.15
N CYS A 184 9.23 -7.65 -0.22
CA CYS A 184 9.40 -6.71 0.89
C CYS A 184 8.87 -5.28 0.61
N ILE A 185 8.13 -5.06 -0.48
CA ILE A 185 7.44 -3.78 -0.69
C ILE A 185 6.11 -3.81 0.07
N ILE A 186 6.15 -3.41 1.35
CA ILE A 186 4.94 -3.22 2.14
C ILE A 186 4.09 -2.13 1.48
N SER A 187 2.93 -2.52 0.94
CA SER A 187 1.98 -1.57 0.35
C SER A 187 1.57 -0.54 1.39
N ASN A 188 1.93 0.73 1.17
CA ASN A 188 1.64 1.79 2.13
C ASN A 188 0.12 1.89 2.35
N PRO A 189 -0.40 1.67 3.58
CA PRO A 189 -1.83 1.53 3.82
C PRO A 189 -2.62 2.84 3.65
N PHE A 190 -1.93 3.99 3.61
CA PHE A 190 -2.51 5.33 3.45
C PHE A 190 -2.62 5.75 1.97
N PHE A 191 -1.69 5.33 1.10
CA PHE A 191 -1.68 5.68 -0.33
C PHE A 191 -2.52 4.70 -1.17
N ARG A 192 -3.83 4.63 -0.88
CA ARG A 192 -4.78 3.82 -1.67
C ARG A 192 -5.35 4.61 -2.83
N ASN A 193 -5.27 4.07 -4.03
CA ASN A 193 -5.65 4.81 -5.24
C ASN A 193 -7.13 4.61 -5.60
N TYR A 194 -8.02 5.41 -4.98
CA TYR A 194 -9.46 5.36 -5.23
C TYR A 194 -9.88 5.52 -6.70
N SER A 195 -9.02 6.07 -7.58
CA SER A 195 -9.33 6.14 -9.03
C SER A 195 -9.45 4.77 -9.72
N GLN A 196 -8.87 3.70 -9.13
CA GLN A 196 -9.06 2.33 -9.62
C GLN A 196 -10.53 1.90 -9.54
N CYS A 197 -11.22 2.24 -8.45
CA CYS A 197 -12.62 1.86 -8.24
C CYS A 197 -13.54 2.46 -9.30
N ALA A 198 -13.24 3.67 -9.79
CA ALA A 198 -14.02 4.30 -10.87
C ALA A 198 -13.94 3.52 -12.19
N ARG A 199 -12.75 3.01 -12.57
CA ARG A 199 -12.60 2.12 -13.73
C ARG A 199 -13.38 0.82 -13.54
N CYS A 200 -13.24 0.22 -12.36
CA CYS A 200 -13.89 -1.03 -12.00
C CYS A 200 -15.43 -0.92 -12.03
N LEU A 201 -16.00 0.17 -11.50
CA LEU A 201 -17.43 0.46 -11.59
C LEU A 201 -17.93 0.66 -13.02
N ALA A 202 -17.13 1.31 -13.88
CA ALA A 202 -17.46 1.44 -15.31
C ALA A 202 -17.49 0.07 -16.02
N ILE A 203 -16.62 -0.86 -15.63
CA ILE A 203 -16.60 -2.24 -16.16
C ILE A 203 -17.82 -3.03 -15.69
N GLU A 204 -18.27 -2.85 -14.44
CA GLU A 204 -19.53 -3.44 -13.95
C GLU A 204 -20.75 -2.92 -14.71
N GLU A 205 -20.84 -1.62 -14.94
CA GLU A 205 -21.92 -1.04 -15.73
C GLU A 205 -21.88 -1.51 -17.19
N LEU A 206 -20.71 -1.54 -17.81
CA LEU A 206 -20.52 -2.18 -19.12
C LEU A 206 -20.95 -3.65 -19.10
N ARG A 207 -20.61 -4.44 -18.07
CA ARG A 207 -21.01 -5.85 -17.94
C ARG A 207 -22.55 -6.00 -17.87
N ASN A 208 -23.24 -5.09 -17.21
CA ASN A 208 -24.70 -5.05 -17.15
C ASN A 208 -25.32 -4.71 -18.53
N GLN A 209 -24.71 -3.79 -19.28
CA GLN A 209 -25.14 -3.41 -20.63
C GLN A 209 -24.80 -4.48 -21.69
N THR A 210 -23.64 -5.15 -21.59
CA THR A 210 -23.13 -6.13 -22.57
C THR A 210 -24.00 -7.37 -22.65
N ARG A 211 -24.72 -7.72 -21.58
CA ARG A 211 -25.80 -8.73 -21.59
C ARG A 211 -26.90 -8.46 -22.65
N ARG A 212 -26.92 -7.27 -23.26
CA ARG A 212 -27.88 -6.83 -24.28
C ARG A 212 -27.27 -6.60 -25.68
N LYS A 213 -25.93 -6.65 -25.85
CA LYS A 213 -25.26 -6.39 -27.15
C LYS A 213 -23.95 -7.18 -27.32
N LYS A 214 -23.74 -7.77 -28.50
CA LYS A 214 -22.43 -8.34 -28.89
C LYS A 214 -21.46 -7.23 -29.30
N PHE A 215 -20.28 -7.18 -28.70
CA PHE A 215 -19.14 -6.43 -29.27
C PHE A 215 -18.62 -7.15 -30.51
N THR A 216 -18.32 -6.40 -31.57
CA THR A 216 -17.92 -6.93 -32.90
C THR A 216 -16.49 -6.57 -33.30
N ARG A 217 -15.79 -5.75 -32.51
CA ARG A 217 -14.37 -5.43 -32.69
C ARG A 217 -13.75 -5.11 -31.33
N LEU A 218 -12.54 -5.60 -31.10
CA LEU A 218 -11.72 -5.26 -29.93
C LEU A 218 -10.85 -4.05 -30.27
N ASP A 219 -11.33 -2.86 -29.92
CA ASP A 219 -10.47 -1.68 -29.89
C ASP A 219 -9.63 -1.72 -28.61
N PHE A 220 -8.35 -2.05 -28.78
CA PHE A 220 -7.31 -2.13 -27.74
C PHE A 220 -6.90 -0.74 -27.19
N ASP A 221 -7.86 0.18 -27.03
CA ASP A 221 -7.62 1.51 -26.49
C ASP A 221 -7.27 1.45 -24.99
N ARG A 222 -6.75 2.57 -24.46
CA ARG A 222 -6.21 2.64 -23.12
C ARG A 222 -7.23 2.25 -22.05
N ASP A 223 -8.48 2.69 -22.19
CA ASP A 223 -9.48 2.63 -21.13
C ASP A 223 -10.51 1.49 -21.32
N THR A 224 -10.70 0.98 -22.55
CA THR A 224 -11.52 -0.22 -22.82
C THR A 224 -10.90 -1.48 -22.22
N LEU A 225 -9.58 -1.61 -22.33
CA LEU A 225 -8.75 -2.72 -21.85
C LEU A 225 -8.61 -2.83 -20.32
N SER A 226 -9.28 -1.98 -19.52
CA SER A 226 -9.38 -2.22 -18.09
C SER A 226 -10.37 -3.36 -17.76
N ALA A 227 -11.33 -3.66 -18.64
CA ALA A 227 -12.12 -4.89 -18.57
C ALA A 227 -11.25 -6.10 -18.99
N PRO A 228 -11.33 -7.25 -18.29
CA PRO A 228 -10.63 -8.45 -18.72
C PRO A 228 -11.24 -9.01 -20.01
N ILE A 229 -10.39 -9.24 -21.01
CA ILE A 229 -10.76 -9.71 -22.35
C ILE A 229 -10.17 -11.12 -22.55
N ILE A 230 -10.99 -12.05 -23.03
CA ILE A 230 -10.63 -13.45 -23.24
C ILE A 230 -10.67 -13.75 -24.75
N LEU A 231 -9.54 -14.19 -25.29
CA LEU A 231 -9.40 -14.69 -26.66
C LEU A 231 -9.35 -16.23 -26.57
N LYS A 232 -10.51 -16.88 -26.73
CA LYS A 232 -10.60 -18.35 -26.66
C LYS A 232 -9.91 -19.00 -27.87
N ASN A 233 -9.10 -20.04 -27.65
CA ASN A 233 -8.36 -20.79 -28.68
C ASN A 233 -7.51 -19.92 -29.65
N SER A 234 -6.90 -18.83 -29.18
CA SER A 234 -6.12 -17.92 -30.04
C SER A 234 -4.66 -18.38 -30.24
N SER A 235 -4.08 -19.07 -29.26
CA SER A 235 -2.77 -19.71 -29.35
C SER A 235 -2.90 -21.19 -29.72
N SER A 236 -1.87 -21.76 -30.34
CA SER A 236 -1.63 -23.20 -30.21
C SER A 236 -1.34 -23.52 -28.74
N GLY A 237 -1.95 -24.59 -28.21
CA GLY A 237 -1.57 -25.16 -26.92
C GLY A 237 -0.15 -25.72 -26.93
N VAL A 238 0.44 -25.84 -25.75
CA VAL A 238 1.78 -26.40 -25.51
C VAL A 238 1.61 -27.81 -24.94
N THR A 239 2.34 -28.80 -25.48
CA THR A 239 2.40 -30.14 -24.88
C THR A 239 3.59 -30.26 -23.94
N LEU A 240 3.54 -31.23 -23.02
CA LEU A 240 4.66 -31.51 -22.11
C LEU A 240 5.93 -31.91 -22.86
N ASP A 241 5.81 -32.71 -23.93
CA ASP A 241 6.95 -33.08 -24.77
C ASP A 241 7.53 -31.89 -25.55
N MET A 242 6.70 -30.97 -26.05
CA MET A 242 7.19 -29.72 -26.67
C MET A 242 7.94 -28.86 -25.66
N LEU A 243 7.42 -28.71 -24.43
CA LEU A 243 8.10 -27.98 -23.36
C LEU A 243 9.46 -28.61 -23.04
N ARG A 244 9.49 -29.94 -22.85
CA ARG A 244 10.69 -30.71 -22.51
C ARG A 244 11.73 -30.69 -23.62
N SER A 245 11.35 -30.94 -24.88
CA SER A 245 12.30 -30.89 -26.00
C SER A 245 12.80 -29.45 -26.19
N SER A 246 11.91 -28.46 -26.17
CA SER A 246 12.31 -27.06 -26.36
C SER A 246 13.22 -26.53 -25.24
N PHE A 247 13.26 -27.14 -24.05
CA PHE A 247 14.27 -26.88 -23.03
C PHE A 247 15.55 -27.72 -23.25
N PHE A 248 15.42 -29.02 -23.50
CA PHE A 248 16.56 -29.92 -23.71
C PHE A 248 17.42 -29.53 -24.92
N ASP A 249 16.78 -29.25 -26.06
CA ASP A 249 17.40 -28.84 -27.32
C ASP A 249 18.09 -27.46 -27.24
N HIS A 250 17.89 -26.73 -26.15
CA HIS A 250 18.34 -25.35 -25.93
C HIS A 250 18.99 -25.14 -24.55
N LEU A 251 19.50 -26.20 -23.88
CA LEU A 251 20.08 -26.09 -22.53
C LEU A 251 21.19 -25.02 -22.41
N ASP A 252 22.00 -24.84 -23.45
CA ASP A 252 23.06 -23.82 -23.54
C ASP A 252 22.51 -22.39 -23.81
N ASP A 253 21.35 -22.29 -24.48
CA ASP A 253 20.61 -21.03 -24.72
C ASP A 253 19.84 -20.61 -23.44
N LEU A 254 19.51 -21.54 -22.54
CA LEU A 254 18.81 -21.28 -21.28
C LEU A 254 19.72 -20.60 -20.25
N GLU A 255 19.34 -19.38 -19.88
CA GLU A 255 20.05 -18.49 -18.95
C GLU A 255 20.57 -19.20 -17.67
N PRO A 256 21.90 -19.43 -17.51
CA PRO A 256 22.47 -20.19 -16.39
C PRO A 256 22.58 -19.35 -15.09
N GLN A 257 21.72 -18.34 -14.91
CA GLN A 257 21.79 -17.44 -13.76
C GLN A 257 21.09 -18.04 -12.52
N TYR A 258 21.87 -18.73 -11.70
CA TYR A 258 21.54 -19.13 -10.32
C TYR A 258 20.57 -18.14 -9.62
N GLY A 259 19.33 -18.59 -9.36
CA GLY A 259 18.34 -17.92 -8.51
C GLY A 259 17.75 -16.59 -9.01
N LYS A 260 18.15 -16.04 -10.17
CA LYS A 260 17.72 -14.69 -10.60
C LYS A 260 16.43 -14.66 -11.43
N GLY A 261 15.38 -15.28 -10.89
CA GLY A 261 14.03 -15.23 -11.47
C GLY A 261 13.39 -16.60 -11.67
N PHE A 262 14.14 -17.69 -11.50
CA PHE A 262 13.59 -19.02 -11.28
C PHE A 262 13.28 -19.20 -9.78
N LEU A 263 12.07 -19.61 -9.46
CA LEU A 263 11.57 -19.93 -8.12
C LEU A 263 10.79 -21.24 -8.19
N SER A 264 10.91 -22.06 -7.14
CA SER A 264 10.30 -23.39 -7.04
C SER A 264 9.86 -23.65 -5.61
N SER A 265 8.76 -24.38 -5.42
CA SER A 265 8.35 -24.90 -4.12
C SER A 265 9.07 -26.21 -3.74
N ILE A 266 9.86 -26.80 -4.65
CA ILE A 266 10.65 -28.02 -4.45
C ILE A 266 12.13 -27.65 -4.35
N LEU A 267 12.81 -28.13 -3.30
CA LEU A 267 14.19 -27.75 -2.97
C LEU A 267 15.21 -28.32 -3.94
N GLU A 268 14.91 -29.46 -4.55
CA GLU A 268 15.75 -30.17 -5.53
C GLU A 268 15.70 -29.54 -6.94
N ILE A 269 14.77 -28.62 -7.20
CA ILE A 269 14.56 -27.98 -8.51
C ILE A 269 14.81 -26.49 -8.35
N GLN A 270 16.04 -26.04 -8.61
CA GLN A 270 16.51 -24.67 -8.38
C GLN A 270 16.80 -23.91 -9.68
N HIS A 271 16.84 -24.61 -10.81
CA HIS A 271 17.25 -24.11 -12.12
C HIS A 271 16.27 -24.55 -13.21
N VAL A 272 16.21 -23.79 -14.31
CA VAL A 272 15.35 -24.15 -15.47
C VAL A 272 15.84 -25.42 -16.17
N GLN A 273 17.13 -25.70 -16.09
CA GLN A 273 17.77 -26.94 -16.58
C GLN A 273 17.25 -28.18 -15.84
N ASP A 274 16.89 -28.06 -14.56
CA ASP A 274 16.37 -29.19 -13.75
C ASP A 274 15.01 -29.70 -14.26
N LEU A 275 14.30 -28.88 -15.06
CA LEU A 275 13.06 -29.25 -15.75
C LEU A 275 13.29 -30.05 -17.03
N ALA A 276 14.53 -30.17 -17.51
CA ALA A 276 14.85 -31.03 -18.64
C ALA A 276 14.97 -32.51 -18.22
N ASP A 277 15.26 -32.78 -16.93
CA ASP A 277 15.24 -34.14 -16.40
C ASP A 277 13.79 -34.63 -16.25
N ARG A 278 13.51 -35.73 -16.95
CA ARG A 278 12.24 -36.44 -16.87
C ARG A 278 11.97 -36.95 -15.45
N HIS A 279 12.98 -37.39 -14.71
CA HIS A 279 12.77 -37.94 -13.36
C HIS A 279 12.19 -36.89 -12.40
N ASN A 280 12.65 -35.63 -12.53
CA ASN A 280 12.11 -34.51 -11.76
C ASN A 280 10.64 -34.22 -12.13
N ILE A 281 10.29 -34.22 -13.41
CA ILE A 281 8.89 -34.03 -13.86
C ILE A 281 7.99 -35.19 -13.40
N ASP A 282 8.40 -36.43 -13.64
CA ASP A 282 7.61 -37.62 -13.27
C ASP A 282 7.42 -37.68 -11.74
N ARG A 283 8.39 -37.20 -10.94
CA ARG A 283 8.21 -36.99 -9.48
C ARG A 283 7.26 -35.84 -9.15
N MET A 284 7.35 -34.67 -9.78
CA MET A 284 6.41 -33.55 -9.54
C MET A 284 4.94 -33.95 -9.78
N VAL A 285 4.69 -34.77 -10.80
CA VAL A 285 3.36 -35.31 -11.12
C VAL A 285 2.89 -36.37 -10.11
N ALA A 286 3.81 -37.08 -9.45
CA ALA A 286 3.51 -38.08 -8.42
C ALA A 286 3.33 -37.46 -7.02
N ASP A 287 4.24 -36.58 -6.61
CA ASP A 287 4.26 -35.89 -5.32
C ASP A 287 3.10 -34.85 -5.24
N GLY A 288 2.67 -34.30 -6.39
CA GLY A 288 1.32 -33.75 -6.59
C GLY A 288 1.03 -32.37 -6.00
N GLU A 289 2.01 -31.67 -5.42
CA GLU A 289 1.89 -30.26 -5.01
C GLU A 289 3.16 -29.48 -5.32
N ALA A 290 3.22 -28.83 -6.50
CA ALA A 290 4.38 -28.01 -6.89
C ALA A 290 4.02 -26.75 -7.67
N ILE A 291 4.73 -25.65 -7.38
CA ILE A 291 4.67 -24.40 -8.15
C ILE A 291 6.09 -24.03 -8.55
N ILE A 292 6.30 -23.85 -9.86
CA ILE A 292 7.51 -23.26 -10.43
C ILE A 292 7.14 -21.99 -11.17
N THR A 293 7.96 -20.96 -10.99
CA THR A 293 7.83 -19.64 -11.58
C THR A 293 9.15 -19.26 -12.20
N TRP A 294 9.18 -18.98 -13.50
CA TRP A 294 10.41 -18.61 -14.21
C TRP A 294 10.26 -17.29 -14.96
N VAL A 295 10.94 -16.26 -14.44
CA VAL A 295 11.01 -14.91 -15.01
C VAL A 295 12.33 -14.74 -15.75
N THR A 296 12.28 -14.29 -17.01
CA THR A 296 13.49 -14.00 -17.80
C THR A 296 13.34 -12.77 -18.70
N GLN A 297 14.48 -12.17 -19.05
CA GLN A 297 14.63 -11.13 -20.08
C GLN A 297 15.75 -11.49 -21.10
N HIS A 298 16.38 -12.66 -20.95
CA HIS A 298 17.51 -13.11 -21.75
C HIS A 298 17.06 -13.51 -23.16
N GLN A 299 17.60 -12.89 -24.21
CA GLN A 299 17.04 -13.04 -25.57
C GLN A 299 17.03 -14.48 -26.11
N PRO A 300 18.03 -15.34 -25.85
CA PRO A 300 17.96 -16.78 -26.10
C PRO A 300 16.80 -17.48 -25.36
N SER A 301 16.67 -17.30 -24.05
CA SER A 301 15.53 -17.81 -23.27
C SER A 301 14.18 -17.30 -23.80
N LEU A 302 14.12 -16.04 -24.24
CA LEU A 302 12.93 -15.46 -24.87
C LEU A 302 12.66 -16.00 -26.27
N LYS A 303 13.68 -16.42 -27.04
CA LYS A 303 13.54 -17.11 -28.34
C LYS A 303 12.89 -18.48 -28.13
N VAL A 304 13.37 -19.26 -27.16
CA VAL A 304 12.74 -20.53 -26.71
C VAL A 304 11.27 -20.30 -26.33
N LEU A 305 10.99 -19.32 -25.46
CA LEU A 305 9.63 -18.99 -25.05
C LEU A 305 8.75 -18.32 -26.13
N ARG A 306 9.29 -17.90 -27.27
CA ARG A 306 8.51 -17.43 -28.44
C ARG A 306 8.18 -18.59 -29.40
N ALA A 307 8.94 -19.69 -29.36
CA ALA A 307 8.62 -20.90 -30.11
C ALA A 307 7.51 -21.70 -29.44
N LEU A 308 7.55 -21.82 -28.10
CA LEU A 308 6.50 -22.46 -27.29
C LEU A 308 5.20 -21.64 -27.26
N PHE A 309 5.31 -20.34 -27.02
CA PHE A 309 4.17 -19.43 -26.94
C PHE A 309 4.26 -18.43 -28.11
N PRO A 310 3.64 -18.74 -29.27
CA PRO A 310 3.69 -17.88 -30.42
C PRO A 310 2.95 -16.56 -30.19
N LYS A 311 3.35 -15.55 -30.95
CA LYS A 311 2.76 -14.21 -30.90
C LYS A 311 1.33 -14.24 -31.44
N GLN A 312 0.40 -13.67 -30.68
CA GLN A 312 -1.01 -13.61 -31.07
C GLN A 312 -1.20 -12.63 -32.22
N ARG A 313 -1.97 -13.02 -33.24
CA ARG A 313 -2.16 -12.21 -34.46
C ARG A 313 -3.02 -10.96 -34.22
N ASP A 314 -3.95 -11.06 -33.28
CA ASP A 314 -4.94 -10.02 -32.98
C ASP A 314 -4.41 -8.93 -32.04
N ILE A 315 -3.18 -9.08 -31.51
CA ILE A 315 -2.56 -8.16 -30.56
C ILE A 315 -1.42 -7.40 -31.28
N PRO A 316 -1.49 -6.05 -31.39
CA PRO A 316 -0.48 -5.25 -32.09
C PRO A 316 0.95 -5.51 -31.62
N GLY A 317 1.87 -5.56 -32.60
CA GLY A 317 3.17 -6.17 -32.41
C GLY A 317 4.14 -5.39 -31.52
N ASP A 318 3.90 -4.10 -31.36
CA ASP A 318 4.64 -3.12 -30.56
C ASP A 318 4.31 -3.16 -29.07
N LEU A 319 3.19 -3.79 -28.68
CA LEU A 319 2.72 -3.82 -27.29
C LEU A 319 3.52 -4.80 -26.41
N TYR A 320 4.31 -5.70 -26.99
CA TYR A 320 4.97 -6.81 -26.30
C TYR A 320 6.30 -6.41 -25.62
N GLN A 321 6.43 -6.60 -24.30
CA GLN A 321 7.70 -6.42 -23.59
C GLN A 321 8.67 -7.61 -23.73
N SER A 322 9.95 -7.35 -23.44
CA SER A 322 10.99 -8.37 -23.31
C SER A 322 10.93 -9.18 -22.00
N ARG A 323 10.12 -8.80 -21.00
CA ARG A 323 9.99 -9.59 -19.76
C ARG A 323 8.86 -10.61 -19.90
N LYS A 324 9.23 -11.89 -19.91
CA LYS A 324 8.33 -13.06 -19.85
C LYS A 324 8.36 -13.68 -18.45
N MET A 325 7.26 -14.31 -18.06
CA MET A 325 7.11 -15.01 -16.78
C MET A 325 6.28 -16.28 -16.98
N VAL A 326 6.94 -17.45 -16.90
CA VAL A 326 6.31 -18.77 -17.03
C VAL A 326 5.82 -19.24 -15.67
N PHE A 327 4.65 -19.85 -15.64
CA PHE A 327 4.12 -20.60 -14.51
C PHE A 327 3.98 -22.07 -14.87
N ILE A 328 4.42 -22.93 -13.98
CA ILE A 328 4.18 -24.37 -14.03
C ILE A 328 3.58 -24.76 -12.68
N MET A 329 2.39 -25.37 -12.68
CA MET A 329 1.68 -25.76 -11.46
C MET A 329 1.26 -27.23 -11.56
N PHE A 330 1.46 -27.99 -10.48
CA PHE A 330 1.20 -29.44 -10.41
C PHE A 330 0.16 -29.77 -9.33
N GLY A 331 -0.76 -30.66 -9.68
CA GLY A 331 -1.74 -31.31 -8.81
C GLY A 331 -2.61 -30.37 -7.98
N ARG A 332 -2.37 -30.34 -6.67
CA ARG A 332 -3.08 -29.50 -5.69
C ARG A 332 -2.28 -28.27 -5.26
N ALA A 333 -1.32 -27.85 -6.09
CA ALA A 333 -0.56 -26.63 -5.89
C ALA A 333 -1.45 -25.46 -5.44
N LYS A 334 -1.09 -24.86 -4.30
CA LYS A 334 -1.77 -23.69 -3.72
C LYS A 334 -1.89 -22.57 -4.75
N ASN A 335 -2.96 -21.78 -4.64
CA ASN A 335 -3.19 -20.67 -5.56
C ASN A 335 -1.97 -19.73 -5.62
N TYR A 336 -1.43 -19.51 -6.81
CA TYR A 336 -0.33 -18.58 -7.01
C TYR A 336 -0.86 -17.15 -7.14
N LYS A 337 -0.67 -16.36 -6.09
CA LYS A 337 -1.00 -14.93 -6.06
C LYS A 337 0.23 -14.11 -6.43
N PHE A 338 0.10 -13.21 -7.42
CA PHE A 338 1.19 -12.33 -7.84
C PHE A 338 0.96 -10.89 -7.39
N ASP A 339 1.73 -10.43 -6.41
CA ASP A 339 1.74 -9.03 -6.00
C ASP A 339 2.57 -8.19 -6.98
N SER A 340 1.92 -7.72 -8.03
CA SER A 340 2.55 -6.87 -9.04
C SER A 340 2.62 -5.40 -8.62
N PHE A 341 3.79 -4.99 -8.12
CA PHE A 341 4.05 -3.59 -7.76
C PHE A 341 4.24 -2.64 -8.95
N VAL A 342 4.23 -3.14 -10.19
CA VAL A 342 4.40 -2.33 -11.41
C VAL A 342 3.04 -2.20 -12.12
N PRO A 343 2.31 -1.08 -11.98
CA PRO A 343 1.00 -0.90 -12.62
C PRO A 343 1.10 -1.07 -14.14
N THR A 344 0.40 -2.06 -14.70
CA THR A 344 0.52 -2.41 -16.12
C THR A 344 -0.63 -3.28 -16.63
N LYS A 345 -0.79 -3.33 -17.95
CA LYS A 345 -1.53 -4.41 -18.59
C LYS A 345 -0.67 -5.67 -18.67
N PHE A 346 -1.31 -6.81 -18.49
CA PHE A 346 -0.74 -8.14 -18.68
C PHE A 346 -1.52 -8.91 -19.73
N MET A 347 -0.84 -9.83 -20.40
CA MET A 347 -1.41 -10.90 -21.19
C MET A 347 -1.01 -12.22 -20.55
N TYR A 348 -1.96 -13.10 -20.25
CA TYR A 348 -1.72 -14.47 -19.79
C TYR A 348 -2.17 -15.45 -20.87
N THR A 349 -1.31 -16.37 -21.27
CA THR A 349 -1.58 -17.42 -22.28
C THR A 349 -1.56 -18.79 -21.61
N GLN A 350 -2.64 -19.55 -21.72
CA GLN A 350 -2.71 -20.93 -21.24
C GLN A 350 -2.05 -21.86 -22.27
N GLY A 351 -0.97 -22.53 -21.88
CA GLY A 351 -0.22 -23.45 -22.73
C GLY A 351 -0.71 -24.89 -22.59
N LEU A 352 -0.49 -25.48 -21.42
CA LEU A 352 -0.84 -26.87 -21.08
C LEU A 352 -1.85 -26.89 -19.93
N GLY A 353 -2.79 -27.84 -19.94
CA GLY A 353 -3.82 -27.99 -18.90
C GLY A 353 -4.79 -26.80 -18.81
N SER A 354 -5.75 -26.90 -17.90
CA SER A 354 -6.71 -25.83 -17.61
C SER A 354 -6.41 -25.16 -16.26
N THR A 355 -6.75 -23.88 -16.11
CA THR A 355 -6.50 -23.09 -14.90
C THR A 355 -7.56 -22.01 -14.71
N THR A 356 -7.90 -21.72 -13.45
CA THR A 356 -8.73 -20.56 -13.09
C THR A 356 -7.83 -19.36 -12.86
N LEU A 357 -8.00 -18.31 -13.66
CA LEU A 357 -7.51 -16.97 -13.36
C LEU A 357 -8.60 -16.22 -12.58
N LEU A 358 -8.33 -15.96 -11.31
CA LEU A 358 -9.16 -15.13 -10.45
C LEU A 358 -8.64 -13.68 -10.49
N LEU A 359 -9.51 -12.75 -10.88
CA LEU A 359 -9.25 -11.32 -10.94
C LEU A 359 -10.12 -10.61 -9.90
N ASN A 360 -9.50 -10.27 -8.76
CA ASN A 360 -10.13 -9.57 -7.65
C ASN A 360 -9.90 -8.06 -7.78
N PRO A 361 -10.93 -7.20 -7.57
CA PRO A 361 -10.70 -5.77 -7.48
C PRO A 361 -9.93 -5.43 -6.19
N GLU A 362 -9.31 -4.25 -6.12
CA GLU A 362 -8.71 -3.78 -4.86
C GLU A 362 -9.73 -3.84 -3.69
N ARG A 363 -9.24 -4.16 -2.47
CA ARG A 363 -10.09 -4.36 -1.28
C ARG A 363 -11.02 -3.17 -0.96
N ILE A 364 -10.65 -1.95 -1.33
CA ILE A 364 -11.48 -0.74 -1.17
C ILE A 364 -12.65 -0.66 -2.16
N CYS A 365 -12.59 -1.36 -3.29
CA CYS A 365 -13.62 -1.33 -4.33
C CYS A 365 -14.66 -2.48 -4.21
N LEU A 366 -14.43 -3.48 -3.34
CA LEU A 366 -15.28 -4.67 -3.19
C LEU A 366 -16.77 -4.38 -2.93
N ASN A 367 -17.11 -3.22 -2.34
CA ASN A 367 -18.49 -2.82 -2.09
C ASN A 367 -19.28 -2.50 -3.37
N GLY A 368 -18.61 -2.18 -4.47
CA GLY A 368 -19.23 -1.86 -5.77
C GLY A 368 -18.77 -2.76 -6.93
N CYS A 369 -17.69 -3.51 -6.75
CA CYS A 369 -17.09 -4.36 -7.77
C CYS A 369 -17.09 -5.83 -7.37
N LYS A 370 -17.43 -6.71 -8.33
CA LYS A 370 -17.33 -8.16 -8.15
C LYS A 370 -16.07 -8.69 -8.86
N PRO A 371 -15.44 -9.75 -8.34
CA PRO A 371 -14.33 -10.40 -9.03
C PRO A 371 -14.80 -11.07 -10.34
N PHE A 372 -13.84 -11.31 -11.24
CA PHE A 372 -14.01 -12.23 -12.35
C PHE A 372 -13.28 -13.54 -12.04
N MET A 373 -13.96 -14.66 -12.19
CA MET A 373 -13.38 -16.00 -12.14
C MET A 373 -13.40 -16.55 -13.56
N ILE A 374 -12.21 -16.76 -14.15
CA ILE A 374 -12.05 -17.07 -15.58
C ILE A 374 -11.42 -18.45 -15.72
N GLN A 375 -12.17 -19.42 -16.21
CA GLN A 375 -11.62 -20.70 -16.65
C GLN A 375 -10.92 -20.55 -18.00
N LEU A 376 -9.65 -20.96 -18.04
CA LEU A 376 -8.79 -21.00 -19.20
C LEU A 376 -8.40 -22.44 -19.51
N ASP A 377 -8.42 -22.76 -20.79
CA ASP A 377 -8.12 -24.06 -21.36
C ASP A 377 -6.97 -23.90 -22.38
N PRO A 378 -6.26 -24.97 -22.79
CA PRO A 378 -5.07 -24.87 -23.66
C PRO A 378 -5.31 -24.07 -24.96
N GLY A 379 -4.55 -22.99 -25.15
CA GLY A 379 -4.68 -22.09 -26.30
C GLY A 379 -5.41 -20.77 -25.99
N ASP A 380 -6.01 -20.63 -24.81
CA ASP A 380 -6.68 -19.38 -24.40
C ASP A 380 -5.71 -18.27 -24.01
N VAL A 381 -6.11 -17.03 -24.26
CA VAL A 381 -5.39 -15.83 -23.83
C VAL A 381 -6.31 -14.87 -23.08
N VAL A 382 -5.85 -14.32 -21.96
CA VAL A 382 -6.52 -13.21 -21.24
C VAL A 382 -5.66 -11.96 -21.27
N VAL A 383 -6.25 -10.81 -21.60
CA VAL A 383 -5.64 -9.49 -21.43
C VAL A 383 -6.38 -8.75 -20.31
N PHE A 384 -5.65 -8.21 -19.34
CA PHE A 384 -6.23 -7.50 -18.18
C PHE A 384 -5.30 -6.41 -17.62
N ASP A 385 -5.86 -5.46 -16.88
CA ASP A 385 -5.15 -4.31 -16.30
C ASP A 385 -4.87 -4.52 -14.79
N SER A 386 -3.59 -4.64 -14.41
CA SER A 386 -3.15 -4.76 -13.01
C SER A 386 -3.31 -3.46 -12.22
N MET A 387 -3.67 -2.35 -12.87
CA MET A 387 -4.13 -1.13 -12.21
C MET A 387 -5.58 -1.20 -11.71
N VAL A 388 -6.26 -2.33 -11.90
CA VAL A 388 -7.66 -2.53 -11.50
C VAL A 388 -7.87 -3.89 -10.84
N TRP A 389 -7.13 -4.91 -11.28
CA TRP A 389 -7.28 -6.30 -10.81
C TRP A 389 -6.01 -6.82 -10.13
N GLN A 390 -6.15 -7.19 -8.86
CA GLN A 390 -5.26 -8.14 -8.19
C GLN A 390 -5.55 -9.53 -8.75
N TRP A 391 -4.52 -10.33 -9.05
CA TRP A 391 -4.71 -11.59 -9.77
C TRP A 391 -4.03 -12.78 -9.11
N GLU A 392 -4.65 -13.94 -9.33
CA GLU A 392 -4.35 -15.20 -8.66
C GLU A 392 -4.68 -16.36 -9.61
N LEU A 393 -3.78 -17.33 -9.72
CA LEU A 393 -3.94 -18.54 -10.53
C LEU A 393 -4.23 -19.73 -9.62
N ALA A 394 -5.29 -20.49 -9.92
CA ALA A 394 -5.67 -21.69 -9.19
C ALA A 394 -5.88 -22.86 -10.16
N LEU A 395 -5.35 -24.04 -9.83
CA LEU A 395 -5.65 -25.26 -10.60
C LEU A 395 -7.13 -25.63 -10.46
N LEU A 396 -7.71 -26.16 -11.53
CA LEU A 396 -9.15 -26.47 -11.62
C LEU A 396 -9.54 -27.85 -11.06
N THR A 397 -8.58 -28.60 -10.52
CA THR A 397 -8.73 -30.05 -10.29
C THR A 397 -8.05 -30.51 -9.01
N ASP A 398 -8.76 -31.26 -8.16
CA ASP A 398 -8.18 -31.93 -6.98
C ASP A 398 -7.32 -33.18 -7.31
N SER A 399 -7.06 -33.42 -8.60
CA SER A 399 -6.25 -34.52 -9.11
C SER A 399 -4.77 -34.21 -8.93
N THR A 400 -4.04 -35.06 -8.20
CA THR A 400 -2.59 -34.91 -7.97
C THR A 400 -1.77 -34.95 -9.26
N SER A 401 -2.25 -35.67 -10.29
CA SER A 401 -1.58 -35.79 -11.60
C SER A 401 -1.86 -34.64 -12.57
N ALA A 402 -2.60 -33.61 -12.16
CA ALA A 402 -2.85 -32.45 -13.00
C ALA A 402 -1.57 -31.62 -13.24
N MET A 403 -1.44 -31.00 -14.40
CA MET A 403 -0.35 -30.08 -14.71
C MET A 403 -0.89 -28.90 -15.53
N SER A 404 -0.52 -27.69 -15.14
CA SER A 404 -0.76 -26.46 -15.90
C SER A 404 0.56 -25.81 -16.27
N VAL A 405 0.64 -25.26 -17.49
CA VAL A 405 1.73 -24.39 -17.93
C VAL A 405 1.12 -23.16 -18.57
N GLY A 406 1.45 -21.98 -18.06
CA GLY A 406 0.99 -20.71 -18.61
C GLY A 406 2.12 -19.69 -18.74
N LEU A 407 1.96 -18.75 -19.67
CA LEU A 407 2.90 -17.65 -19.88
C LEU A 407 2.22 -16.30 -19.63
N LEU A 408 2.78 -15.53 -18.70
CA LEU A 408 2.45 -14.13 -18.47
C LEU A 408 3.47 -13.22 -19.17
N GLU A 409 2.96 -12.26 -19.94
CA GLU A 409 3.73 -11.23 -20.62
C GLU A 409 3.22 -9.84 -20.25
N ARG A 410 4.12 -8.87 -20.14
CA ARG A 410 3.74 -7.47 -19.89
C ARG A 410 3.40 -6.76 -21.20
N VAL A 411 2.27 -6.04 -21.20
CA VAL A 411 1.72 -5.33 -22.36
C VAL A 411 1.85 -3.81 -22.15
N VAL A 412 2.48 -3.14 -23.11
CA VAL A 412 2.62 -1.67 -23.19
C VAL A 412 1.49 -1.10 -24.04
N SER A 413 1.02 0.12 -23.75
CA SER A 413 0.15 0.85 -24.68
C SER A 413 1.01 1.55 -25.74
N SER A 414 0.69 1.36 -27.03
CA SER A 414 1.39 1.94 -28.20
C SER A 414 1.62 3.45 -28.08
N GLN A 415 0.65 4.18 -27.51
CA GLN A 415 0.72 5.62 -27.22
C GLN A 415 1.91 6.03 -26.34
N GLY A 416 2.51 5.11 -25.59
CA GLY A 416 3.72 5.35 -24.80
C GLY A 416 5.01 5.36 -25.63
N ALA A 417 5.06 4.61 -26.73
CA ALA A 417 6.27 4.45 -27.54
C ALA A 417 6.59 5.69 -28.41
N GLN A 418 5.56 6.46 -28.80
CA GLN A 418 5.72 7.63 -29.68
C GLN A 418 6.25 8.89 -28.96
N LYS A 419 6.43 8.88 -27.63
CA LYS A 419 6.81 10.08 -26.85
C LYS A 419 8.26 10.13 -26.36
N THR A 420 9.13 9.25 -26.85
CA THR A 420 10.56 9.19 -26.49
C THR A 420 11.50 9.33 -27.69
N VAL A 421 11.00 9.84 -28.83
CA VAL A 421 11.80 10.14 -30.03
C VAL A 421 11.46 11.56 -30.55
N GLN A 422 11.75 12.56 -29.73
CA GLN A 422 11.89 13.98 -30.08
C GLN A 422 12.98 14.60 -29.17
#